data_AF-A0A2D6F1E1-F1
#
_entry.id   AF-A0A2D6F1E1-F1
#
_cell.length_a   1.000
_cell.length_b   1.000
_cell.length_c   1.000
_cell.angle_alpha   90.00
_cell.angle_beta   90.00
_cell.angle_gamma   90.00
#
_symmetry.space_group_name_H-M   'P 1'
#
loop_
_entity.id
_entity.type
_entity.pdbx_description
1 polymer ?
#
loop_
_entity_poly.entity_id
_entity_poly.type
_entity_poly.pdbx_seq_one_letter_code
_entity_poly.pdbx_strand_id
1 'polypeptide(L)'
;MTESCVPCKQGQVAMEFLMTYGWAIIIILLAIAALWLLGVFSPSVSTTCQIEAPFTCQDAIVSEDSVIVRLGANQVQSATVNSITVNGQTCPQLSNTQFTSNQITQVRCFGISLEEDEKTTIQIDASYVKQGGGLTHSVEGSISGQASKLNYVYSGDPALVAAYDFEGDAKDATGNNNNGVIIGANCNTGGKVGNGCTFNGISDFINVSDPVGGDFDLLNDATIALFTKFNTVPPLEKYWVAKDEGPGNSKKWIFHWKPGTVAMEFHVHGEGVTQGTAQSSSWTPVAGQWYQVAVTKTSDTYAFYVDGVPFGTDTITESVTANDADLFIGQAEGTVGFFDGSIDHVGIWNRALSADEIKEYYDATK
;
A
#
# COMPACT_ATOMS: atom_id res chain seq x y z
N MET A 1 -65.47 -29.51 -49.20
CA MET A 1 -64.35 -29.78 -48.28
C MET A 1 -63.16 -30.20 -49.10
N THR A 2 -62.10 -29.38 -49.09
CA THR A 2 -60.67 -29.77 -48.99
C THR A 2 -59.83 -28.60 -49.47
N GLU A 3 -59.42 -27.75 -48.52
CA GLU A 3 -58.31 -26.81 -48.69
C GLU A 3 -56.99 -27.59 -48.62
N SER A 4 -56.11 -27.40 -49.61
CA SER A 4 -54.75 -27.91 -49.60
C SER A 4 -53.79 -26.81 -49.11
N CYS A 5 -53.17 -27.05 -47.96
CA CYS A 5 -52.22 -26.19 -47.26
C CYS A 5 -50.87 -26.13 -48.00
N VAL A 6 -50.35 -24.93 -48.28
CA VAL A 6 -48.96 -24.68 -48.69
C VAL A 6 -48.31 -23.76 -47.67
N PRO A 7 -47.37 -24.26 -46.84
CA PRO A 7 -46.15 -23.51 -46.61
C PRO A 7 -44.95 -24.42 -46.28
N CYS A 8 -43.97 -24.58 -47.17
CA CYS A 8 -42.68 -25.17 -46.77
C CYS A 8 -41.56 -24.88 -47.79
N LYS A 9 -41.12 -23.63 -47.93
CA LYS A 9 -39.91 -23.32 -48.74
C LYS A 9 -38.88 -22.42 -48.05
N GLN A 10 -39.28 -21.52 -47.14
CA GLN A 10 -38.32 -20.65 -46.45
C GLN A 10 -37.53 -21.36 -45.33
N GLY A 11 -38.17 -22.29 -44.60
CA GLY A 11 -37.48 -23.06 -43.56
C GLY A 11 -36.43 -24.04 -44.09
N GLN A 12 -36.61 -24.55 -45.32
CA GLN A 12 -35.71 -25.51 -45.93
C GLN A 12 -34.37 -24.87 -46.35
N VAL A 13 -34.42 -23.66 -46.92
CA VAL A 13 -33.21 -22.92 -47.34
C VAL A 13 -32.38 -22.47 -46.13
N ALA A 14 -33.04 -22.04 -45.05
CA ALA A 14 -32.35 -21.69 -43.81
C ALA A 14 -31.63 -22.91 -43.18
N MET A 15 -32.24 -24.09 -43.28
CA MET A 15 -31.67 -25.33 -42.75
C MET A 15 -30.47 -25.82 -43.58
N GLU A 16 -30.54 -25.71 -44.91
CA GLU A 16 -29.40 -26.00 -45.79
C GLU A 16 -28.24 -25.03 -45.59
N PHE A 17 -28.52 -23.75 -45.35
CA PHE A 17 -27.50 -22.75 -45.05
C PHE A 17 -26.79 -23.06 -43.72
N LEU A 18 -27.55 -23.40 -42.67
CA LEU A 18 -26.99 -23.79 -41.37
C LEU A 18 -26.18 -25.10 -41.45
N MET A 19 -26.59 -26.07 -42.26
CA MET A 19 -25.82 -27.30 -42.44
C MET A 19 -24.54 -27.09 -43.26
N THR A 20 -24.58 -26.21 -44.27
CA THR A 20 -23.43 -25.98 -45.16
C THR A 20 -22.39 -25.04 -44.54
N TYR A 21 -22.83 -24.02 -43.82
CA TYR A 21 -21.96 -22.95 -43.29
C TYR A 21 -21.95 -22.85 -41.77
N GLY A 22 -22.81 -23.58 -41.05
CA GLY A 22 -22.87 -23.52 -39.58
C GLY A 22 -21.55 -23.91 -38.92
N TRP A 23 -20.85 -24.90 -39.47
CA TRP A 23 -19.52 -25.28 -38.97
C TRP A 23 -18.48 -24.17 -39.17
N ALA A 24 -18.54 -23.44 -40.28
CA ALA A 24 -17.63 -22.33 -40.56
C ALA A 24 -17.88 -21.14 -39.61
N ILE A 25 -19.16 -20.84 -39.31
CA ILE A 25 -19.53 -19.82 -38.33
C ILE A 25 -19.05 -20.23 -36.93
N ILE A 26 -19.19 -21.49 -36.54
CA ILE A 26 -18.69 -22.00 -35.26
C ILE A 26 -17.17 -21.85 -35.16
N ILE A 27 -16.42 -22.19 -36.22
CA ILE A 27 -14.96 -22.01 -36.24
C ILE A 27 -14.58 -20.54 -36.10
N ILE A 28 -15.29 -19.63 -36.78
CA ILE A 28 -15.04 -18.18 -36.67
C ILE A 28 -15.31 -17.69 -35.25
N LEU A 29 -16.43 -18.11 -34.63
CA LEU A 29 -16.75 -17.74 -33.25
C LEU A 29 -15.73 -18.30 -32.26
N LEU A 30 -15.29 -19.55 -32.45
CA LEU A 30 -14.22 -20.15 -31.63
C LEU A 30 -12.89 -19.44 -31.81
N ALA A 31 -12.56 -19.01 -33.02
CA ALA A 31 -11.34 -18.23 -33.29
C ALA A 31 -11.41 -16.84 -32.64
N ILE A 32 -12.54 -16.14 -32.71
CA ILE A 32 -12.73 -14.85 -32.03
C ILE A 32 -12.65 -15.04 -30.51
N ALA A 33 -13.30 -16.07 -29.95
CA ALA A 33 -13.21 -16.38 -28.53
C ALA A 33 -11.78 -16.70 -28.10
N ALA A 34 -11.03 -17.47 -28.90
CA ALA A 34 -9.62 -17.76 -28.64
C ALA A 34 -8.75 -16.50 -28.72
N LEU A 35 -8.96 -15.63 -29.72
CA LEU A 35 -8.24 -14.35 -29.83
C LEU A 35 -8.55 -13.39 -28.67
N TRP A 36 -9.79 -13.41 -28.18
CA TRP A 36 -10.20 -12.67 -26.99
C TRP A 36 -9.53 -13.24 -25.73
N LEU A 37 -9.48 -14.57 -25.58
CA LEU A 37 -8.80 -15.26 -24.48
C LEU A 37 -7.27 -15.08 -24.51
N LEU A 38 -6.70 -14.83 -25.70
CA LEU A 38 -5.28 -14.52 -25.92
C LEU A 38 -4.98 -13.02 -25.79
N GLY A 39 -5.95 -12.18 -25.41
CA GLY A 39 -5.74 -10.75 -25.16
C GLY A 39 -5.45 -9.91 -26.42
N VAL A 40 -5.64 -10.45 -27.63
CA VAL A 40 -5.31 -9.76 -28.90
C VAL A 40 -6.16 -8.50 -29.11
N PHE A 41 -7.35 -8.44 -28.49
CA PHE A 41 -8.24 -7.27 -28.55
C PHE A 41 -8.10 -6.32 -27.35
N SER A 42 -7.14 -6.56 -26.46
CA SER A 42 -6.86 -5.74 -25.28
C SER A 42 -5.53 -5.00 -25.49
N PRO A 43 -5.46 -3.97 -26.35
CA PRO A 43 -4.22 -3.21 -26.52
C PRO A 43 -3.85 -2.57 -25.17
N SER A 44 -2.60 -2.74 -24.77
CA SER A 44 -2.02 -2.04 -23.61
C SER A 44 -2.19 -0.54 -23.82
N VAL A 45 -3.04 0.08 -23.00
CA VAL A 45 -3.19 1.54 -23.00
C VAL A 45 -1.99 2.09 -22.25
N SER A 46 -1.07 2.76 -22.95
CA SER A 46 -0.01 3.50 -22.28
C SER A 46 -0.64 4.59 -21.44
N THR A 47 -0.30 4.69 -20.15
CA THR A 47 -0.73 5.82 -19.33
C THR A 47 -0.19 7.09 -19.97
N THR A 48 -1.08 7.99 -20.38
CA THR A 48 -0.71 9.30 -20.89
C THR A 48 -1.13 10.34 -19.87
N CYS A 49 -0.22 11.26 -19.55
CA CYS A 49 -0.48 12.34 -18.62
C CYS A 49 -0.14 13.68 -19.28
N GLN A 50 -1.13 14.55 -19.38
CA GLN A 50 -1.00 15.87 -20.01
C GLN A 50 -1.56 16.94 -19.09
N ILE A 51 -0.75 17.95 -18.80
CA ILE A 51 -1.16 19.14 -18.06
C ILE A 51 -0.46 20.34 -18.68
N GLU A 52 -1.14 21.48 -18.78
CA GLU A 52 -0.56 22.66 -19.42
C GLU A 52 0.50 23.33 -18.55
N ALA A 53 1.43 24.04 -19.20
CA ALA A 53 2.42 24.85 -18.50
C ALA A 53 1.74 25.87 -17.58
N PRO A 54 2.27 26.16 -16.37
CA PRO A 54 3.63 25.89 -15.89
C PRO A 54 3.86 24.50 -15.28
N PHE A 55 2.85 23.63 -15.31
CA PHE A 55 2.95 22.29 -14.77
C PHE A 55 3.57 21.34 -15.79
N THR A 56 4.17 20.28 -15.27
CA THR A 56 4.69 19.16 -16.05
C THR A 56 4.27 17.87 -15.37
N CYS A 57 3.62 16.98 -16.09
CA CYS A 57 3.36 15.64 -15.57
C CYS A 57 4.50 14.72 -15.96
N GLN A 58 5.12 14.12 -14.96
CA GLN A 58 6.25 13.21 -15.17
C GLN A 58 5.79 11.77 -15.25
N ASP A 59 4.82 11.39 -14.43
CA ASP A 59 4.34 10.01 -14.35
C ASP A 59 2.94 9.95 -13.71
N ALA A 60 2.20 8.89 -13.99
CA ALA A 60 0.93 8.61 -13.35
C ALA A 60 0.69 7.10 -13.26
N ILE A 61 0.17 6.67 -12.11
CA ILE A 61 -0.29 5.30 -11.86
C ILE A 61 -1.76 5.37 -11.48
N VAL A 62 -2.53 4.47 -12.06
CA VAL A 62 -3.99 4.41 -11.90
C VAL A 62 -4.39 3.04 -11.42
N SER A 63 -5.27 3.00 -10.43
CA SER A 63 -5.55 1.75 -9.73
C SER A 63 -6.96 1.67 -9.20
N GLU A 64 -7.34 0.46 -8.76
CA GLU A 64 -8.68 0.14 -8.29
C GLU A 64 -9.19 1.11 -7.22
N ASP A 65 -8.32 1.55 -6.31
CA ASP A 65 -8.71 2.38 -5.16
C ASP A 65 -8.03 3.76 -5.10
N SER A 66 -7.07 4.02 -5.98
CA SER A 66 -6.22 5.19 -5.91
C SER A 66 -5.66 5.65 -7.26
N VAL A 67 -5.34 6.94 -7.34
CA VAL A 67 -4.57 7.54 -8.44
C VAL A 67 -3.39 8.27 -7.86
N ILE A 68 -2.21 7.98 -8.39
CA ILE A 68 -0.95 8.63 -8.02
C ILE A 68 -0.44 9.40 -9.23
N VAL A 69 -0.16 10.68 -9.05
CA VAL A 69 0.35 11.55 -10.13
C VAL A 69 1.60 12.27 -9.66
N ARG A 70 2.70 12.15 -10.43
CA ARG A 70 3.93 12.92 -10.21
C ARG A 70 3.90 14.19 -11.04
N LEU A 71 3.71 15.32 -10.37
CA LEU A 71 3.64 16.64 -10.98
C LEU A 71 4.84 17.49 -10.59
N GLY A 72 5.41 18.18 -11.56
CA GLY A 72 6.36 19.27 -11.35
C GLY A 72 5.74 20.62 -11.75
N ALA A 73 6.27 21.71 -11.20
CA ALA A 73 5.88 23.07 -11.60
C ALA A 73 7.11 23.98 -11.71
N ASN A 74 7.16 24.81 -12.75
CA ASN A 74 8.27 25.75 -13.00
C ASN A 74 7.79 27.20 -13.04
N GLN A 75 8.60 28.13 -12.50
CA GLN A 75 8.32 29.58 -12.49
C GLN A 75 7.04 29.97 -11.71
N VAL A 76 6.71 29.21 -10.67
CA VAL A 76 5.56 29.46 -9.78
C VAL A 76 6.04 29.84 -8.38
N GLN A 77 5.36 30.79 -7.73
CA GLN A 77 5.56 31.07 -6.31
C GLN A 77 4.90 30.00 -5.44
N SER A 78 3.67 29.63 -5.81
CA SER A 78 2.90 28.57 -5.18
C SER A 78 2.02 27.91 -6.24
N ALA A 79 1.80 26.61 -6.08
CA ALA A 79 0.84 25.89 -6.88
C ALA A 79 0.18 24.77 -6.06
N THR A 80 -1.09 24.50 -6.38
CA THR A 80 -1.96 23.61 -5.63
C THR A 80 -2.82 22.78 -6.58
N VAL A 81 -2.91 21.47 -6.38
CA VAL A 81 -3.96 20.64 -6.99
C VAL A 81 -5.25 20.80 -6.18
N ASN A 82 -6.30 21.33 -6.80
CA ASN A 82 -7.58 21.63 -6.16
C ASN A 82 -8.49 20.40 -6.15
N SER A 83 -8.55 19.68 -7.27
CA SER A 83 -9.36 18.47 -7.43
C SER A 83 -8.71 17.50 -8.40
N ILE A 84 -8.96 16.22 -8.16
CA ILE A 84 -8.77 15.14 -9.14
C ILE A 84 -10.13 14.49 -9.30
N THR A 85 -10.55 14.25 -10.54
CA THR A 85 -11.85 13.64 -10.86
C THR A 85 -11.62 12.42 -11.71
N VAL A 86 -12.11 11.27 -11.28
CA VAL A 86 -11.93 9.97 -11.95
C VAL A 86 -13.28 9.52 -12.50
N ASN A 87 -13.39 9.34 -13.83
CA ASN A 87 -14.66 8.99 -14.48
C ASN A 87 -15.86 9.88 -14.09
N GLY A 88 -15.59 11.15 -13.76
CA GLY A 88 -16.61 12.11 -13.32
C GLY A 88 -16.90 12.14 -11.81
N GLN A 89 -16.31 11.22 -11.02
CA GLN A 89 -16.37 11.25 -9.56
C GLN A 89 -15.20 12.04 -8.99
N THR A 90 -15.48 13.06 -8.19
CA THR A 90 -14.44 13.82 -7.48
C THR A 90 -13.76 12.92 -6.46
N CYS A 91 -12.44 12.96 -6.46
CA CYS A 91 -11.60 12.26 -5.50
C CYS A 91 -12.02 12.60 -4.07
N PRO A 92 -12.42 11.61 -3.25
CA PRO A 92 -12.84 11.86 -1.88
C PRO A 92 -11.74 12.46 -1.02
N GLN A 93 -10.50 11.99 -1.16
CA GLN A 93 -9.36 12.38 -0.33
C GLN A 93 -8.12 12.63 -1.20
N LEU A 94 -7.52 13.82 -1.04
CA LEU A 94 -6.30 14.21 -1.72
C LEU A 94 -5.17 14.45 -0.72
N SER A 95 -3.98 13.94 -1.04
CA SER A 95 -2.75 14.17 -0.26
C SER A 95 -1.66 14.81 -1.11
N ASN A 96 -0.76 15.56 -0.45
CA ASN A 96 0.39 16.25 -1.03
C ASN A 96 0.02 17.24 -2.17
N THR A 97 -1.06 18.01 -2.00
CA THR A 97 -1.60 18.89 -3.05
C THR A 97 -0.82 20.16 -3.31
N GLN A 98 0.16 20.54 -2.48
CA GLN A 98 0.89 21.82 -2.60
C GLN A 98 2.34 21.60 -3.05
N PHE A 99 2.83 22.50 -3.92
CA PHE A 99 4.21 22.46 -4.43
C PHE A 99 4.73 23.87 -4.76
N THR A 100 6.06 24.00 -4.76
CA THR A 100 6.78 25.23 -5.11
C THR A 100 7.61 25.03 -6.38
N SER A 101 8.17 26.11 -6.95
CA SER A 101 8.94 26.01 -8.20
C SER A 101 10.07 24.99 -8.12
N ASN A 102 10.26 24.24 -9.20
CA ASN A 102 11.31 23.24 -9.40
C ASN A 102 11.23 22.05 -8.45
N GLN A 103 10.08 21.82 -7.80
CA GLN A 103 9.82 20.60 -7.05
C GLN A 103 8.96 19.64 -7.87
N ILE A 104 9.23 18.35 -7.70
CA ILE A 104 8.37 17.26 -8.17
C ILE A 104 7.64 16.72 -6.94
N THR A 105 6.32 16.73 -6.98
CA THR A 105 5.46 16.27 -5.88
C THR A 105 4.56 15.15 -6.37
N GLN A 106 4.39 14.13 -5.53
CA GLN A 106 3.48 13.03 -5.75
C GLN A 106 2.13 13.35 -5.12
N VAL A 107 1.16 13.72 -5.95
CA VAL A 107 -0.21 13.96 -5.53
C VAL A 107 -0.94 12.62 -5.52
N ARG A 108 -1.63 12.31 -4.43
CA ARG A 108 -2.33 11.03 -4.26
C ARG A 108 -3.82 11.27 -4.06
N CYS A 109 -4.62 10.54 -4.81
CA CYS A 109 -6.07 10.46 -4.67
C CYS A 109 -6.45 9.09 -4.10
N PHE A 110 -7.29 9.07 -3.06
CA PHE A 110 -7.76 7.86 -2.39
C PHE A 110 -9.29 7.80 -2.34
N GLY A 111 -9.81 6.58 -2.19
CA GLY A 111 -11.23 6.32 -1.99
C GLY A 111 -12.05 6.30 -3.30
N ILE A 112 -11.38 6.07 -4.43
CA ILE A 112 -12.07 5.75 -5.68
C ILE A 112 -12.36 4.25 -5.74
N SER A 113 -13.21 3.84 -6.67
CA SER A 113 -13.50 2.43 -6.91
C SER A 113 -13.57 2.22 -8.41
N LEU A 114 -12.57 1.52 -8.94
CA LEU A 114 -12.42 1.09 -10.32
C LEU A 114 -12.26 -0.43 -10.33
N GLU A 115 -12.75 -1.07 -11.40
CA GLU A 115 -12.52 -2.50 -11.62
C GLU A 115 -11.11 -2.76 -12.15
N GLU A 116 -10.57 -3.97 -11.92
CA GLU A 116 -9.32 -4.41 -12.53
C GLU A 116 -9.41 -4.26 -14.06
N ASP A 117 -8.35 -3.73 -14.67
CA ASP A 117 -8.27 -3.44 -16.10
C ASP A 117 -9.27 -2.39 -16.62
N GLU A 118 -9.99 -1.67 -15.74
CA GLU A 118 -10.91 -0.61 -16.13
C GLU A 118 -10.16 0.57 -16.77
N LYS A 119 -10.55 0.94 -17.99
CA LYS A 119 -10.02 2.13 -18.65
C LYS A 119 -10.68 3.36 -18.06
N THR A 120 -9.88 4.30 -17.57
CA THR A 120 -10.39 5.49 -16.91
C THR A 120 -9.76 6.75 -17.46
N THR A 121 -10.52 7.84 -17.38
CA THR A 121 -10.04 9.19 -17.65
C THR A 121 -10.09 9.99 -16.35
N ILE A 122 -8.96 10.58 -16.01
CA ILE A 122 -8.78 11.39 -14.81
C ILE A 122 -8.57 12.84 -15.25
N GLN A 123 -9.30 13.76 -14.63
CA GLN A 123 -9.13 15.20 -14.79
C GLN A 123 -8.44 15.76 -13.55
N ILE A 124 -7.52 16.69 -13.75
CA ILE A 124 -6.80 17.40 -12.69
C ILE A 124 -7.12 18.88 -12.82
N ASP A 125 -7.67 19.47 -11.77
CA ASP A 125 -7.81 20.92 -11.68
C ASP A 125 -6.75 21.46 -10.73
N ALA A 126 -5.87 22.32 -11.22
CA ALA A 126 -4.83 22.92 -10.41
C ALA A 126 -4.85 24.45 -10.50
N SER A 127 -4.32 25.10 -9.47
CA SER A 127 -4.16 26.55 -9.40
C SER A 127 -2.71 26.93 -9.11
N TYR A 128 -2.28 28.10 -9.57
CA TYR A 128 -0.93 28.59 -9.34
C TYR A 128 -0.83 30.11 -9.32
N VAL A 129 0.20 30.62 -8.66
CA VAL A 129 0.64 32.02 -8.72
C VAL A 129 2.01 32.07 -9.37
N LYS A 130 2.18 32.90 -10.42
CA LYS A 130 3.47 33.07 -11.10
C LYS A 130 4.50 33.70 -10.18
N GLN A 131 5.78 33.34 -10.35
CA GLN A 131 6.86 33.94 -9.58
C GLN A 131 6.89 35.48 -9.78
N GLY A 132 6.78 36.24 -8.69
CA GLY A 132 6.72 37.71 -8.73
C GLY A 132 5.35 38.29 -9.13
N GLY A 133 4.34 37.46 -9.36
CA GLY A 133 2.95 37.85 -9.56
C GLY A 133 2.13 37.76 -8.26
N GLY A 134 0.90 38.30 -8.28
CA GLY A 134 -0.03 38.22 -7.16
C GLY A 134 -1.43 37.71 -7.52
N LEU A 135 -1.62 37.25 -8.76
CA LEU A 135 -2.89 36.73 -9.26
C LEU A 135 -2.83 35.21 -9.37
N THR A 136 -3.91 34.56 -8.93
CA THR A 136 -4.11 33.12 -9.08
C THR A 136 -4.63 32.80 -10.46
N HIS A 137 -4.01 31.82 -11.10
CA HIS A 137 -4.43 31.23 -12.38
C HIS A 137 -4.88 29.78 -12.15
N SER A 138 -5.78 29.29 -12.99
CA SER A 138 -6.20 27.88 -13.00
C SER A 138 -5.69 27.19 -14.26
N VAL A 139 -5.47 25.88 -14.16
CA VAL A 139 -5.06 25.00 -15.25
C VAL A 139 -5.74 23.65 -15.10
N GLU A 140 -6.08 23.05 -16.23
CA GLU A 140 -6.66 21.71 -16.31
C GLU A 140 -5.63 20.73 -16.91
N GLY A 141 -5.67 19.49 -16.44
CA GLY A 141 -4.88 18.39 -16.96
C GLY A 141 -5.73 17.14 -17.11
N SER A 142 -5.32 16.26 -18.01
CA SER A 142 -5.96 14.97 -18.21
C SER A 142 -4.96 13.83 -18.17
N ILE A 143 -5.37 12.73 -17.56
CA ILE A 143 -4.67 11.45 -17.58
C ILE A 143 -5.62 10.43 -18.17
N SER A 144 -5.11 9.62 -19.09
CA SER A 144 -5.80 8.41 -19.49
C SER A 144 -4.91 7.23 -19.16
N GLY A 145 -5.51 6.21 -18.56
CA GLY A 145 -4.80 5.02 -18.11
C GLY A 145 -5.77 3.87 -17.94
N GLN A 146 -5.19 2.75 -17.56
CA GLN A 146 -5.94 1.56 -17.17
C GLN A 146 -5.69 1.36 -15.68
N ALA A 147 -6.76 1.08 -14.93
CA ALA A 147 -6.66 0.66 -13.55
C ALA A 147 -5.92 -0.68 -13.54
N SER A 148 -4.63 -0.64 -13.23
CA SER A 148 -3.96 -1.84 -12.78
C SER A 148 -4.43 -2.10 -11.37
N LYS A 149 -4.65 -3.36 -11.01
CA LYS A 149 -4.71 -3.73 -9.60
C LYS A 149 -3.44 -3.19 -8.94
N LEU A 150 -3.56 -2.11 -8.16
CA LEU A 150 -2.42 -1.71 -7.37
C LEU A 150 -2.26 -2.81 -6.37
N ASN A 151 -1.08 -3.38 -6.43
CA ASN A 151 -0.54 -4.21 -5.42
C ASN A 151 -0.15 -3.37 -4.16
N TYR A 152 -1.02 -2.43 -3.78
CA TYR A 152 -0.95 -1.66 -2.54
C TYR A 152 -2.30 -1.83 -1.85
N VAL A 153 -2.47 -3.02 -1.27
CA VAL A 153 -3.75 -3.73 -1.06
C VAL A 153 -4.77 -3.00 -0.17
N TYR A 154 -4.46 -1.87 0.47
CA TYR A 154 -5.33 -1.38 1.53
C TYR A 154 -5.53 0.14 1.59
N SER A 155 -5.31 0.90 0.52
CA SER A 155 -5.59 2.35 0.57
C SER A 155 -7.08 2.69 0.76
N GLY A 156 -7.96 1.69 0.66
CA GLY A 156 -9.39 1.75 1.01
C GLY A 156 -9.82 1.01 2.28
N ASP A 157 -8.93 0.34 3.03
CA ASP A 157 -9.31 -0.31 4.28
C ASP A 157 -9.44 0.73 5.41
N PRO A 158 -10.64 1.00 5.95
CA PRO A 158 -10.79 1.98 7.03
C PRO A 158 -10.07 1.56 8.33
N ALA A 159 -9.65 0.30 8.44
CA ALA A 159 -8.87 -0.20 9.56
C ALA A 159 -7.36 0.01 9.41
N LEU A 160 -6.87 0.39 8.22
CA LEU A 160 -5.47 0.74 8.01
C LEU A 160 -5.19 2.10 8.67
N VAL A 161 -4.47 2.08 9.79
CA VAL A 161 -4.22 3.29 10.59
C VAL A 161 -2.98 4.05 10.12
N ALA A 162 -1.98 3.35 9.60
CA ALA A 162 -0.80 3.97 9.00
C ALA A 162 -0.18 3.05 7.96
N ALA A 163 0.34 3.65 6.89
CA ALA A 163 1.13 2.94 5.89
C ALA A 163 2.30 3.80 5.43
N TYR A 164 3.49 3.21 5.34
CA TYR A 164 4.71 3.89 4.92
C TYR A 164 5.37 3.12 3.77
N ASP A 165 5.39 3.74 2.58
CA ASP A 165 6.00 3.18 1.37
C ASP A 165 7.51 3.43 1.30
N PHE A 166 8.00 4.43 2.05
CA PHE A 166 9.41 4.82 2.08
C PHE A 166 9.99 5.18 0.70
N GLU A 167 9.18 5.84 -0.13
CA GLU A 167 9.56 6.32 -1.46
C GLU A 167 10.23 7.72 -1.44
N GLY A 168 11.26 7.88 -0.59
CA GLY A 168 12.00 9.13 -0.41
C GLY A 168 11.59 9.95 0.80
N ASP A 169 10.47 9.62 1.45
CA ASP A 169 10.02 10.23 2.71
C ASP A 169 9.40 9.19 3.66
N ALA A 170 8.98 9.63 4.85
CA ALA A 170 8.28 8.78 5.83
C ALA A 170 6.84 9.26 6.04
N LYS A 171 6.18 9.73 4.96
CA LYS A 171 4.79 10.18 5.06
C LYS A 171 3.84 9.00 5.15
N ASP A 172 2.79 9.21 5.92
CA ASP A 172 1.68 8.28 5.97
C ASP A 172 0.94 8.31 4.64
N ALA A 173 0.85 7.15 4.00
CA ALA A 173 0.13 6.95 2.75
C ALA A 173 -1.38 6.83 2.97
N THR A 174 -1.85 6.76 4.22
CA THR A 174 -3.28 6.83 4.54
C THR A 174 -3.79 8.28 4.61
N GLY A 175 -5.08 8.44 4.91
CA GLY A 175 -5.69 9.73 5.21
C GLY A 175 -5.50 10.20 6.67
N ASN A 176 -4.86 9.42 7.53
CA ASN A 176 -4.80 9.68 8.98
C ASN A 176 -3.70 10.68 9.37
N ASN A 177 -2.81 11.03 8.43
CA ASN A 177 -1.77 12.05 8.61
C ASN A 177 -0.78 11.70 9.75
N ASN A 178 -0.56 10.41 9.98
CA ASN A 178 0.40 9.88 10.95
C ASN A 178 1.84 9.92 10.40
N ASN A 179 2.29 11.09 9.96
CA ASN A 179 3.56 11.23 9.26
C ASN A 179 4.76 11.01 10.20
N GLY A 180 5.75 10.27 9.71
CA GLY A 180 7.03 10.08 10.37
C GLY A 180 8.04 11.17 10.07
N VAL A 181 8.95 11.38 11.02
CA VAL A 181 10.16 12.18 10.91
C VAL A 181 11.35 11.23 10.85
N ILE A 182 12.11 11.29 9.77
CA ILE A 182 13.30 10.47 9.57
C ILE A 182 14.44 11.01 10.43
N ILE A 183 15.02 10.17 11.28
CA ILE A 183 16.18 10.48 12.13
C ILE A 183 17.35 9.60 11.70
N GLY A 184 18.25 10.14 10.87
CA GLY A 184 19.47 9.46 10.42
C GLY A 184 19.30 8.44 9.30
N ALA A 185 18.17 7.70 9.26
CA ALA A 185 17.90 6.72 8.22
C ALA A 185 17.87 7.34 6.80
N ASN A 186 18.15 6.52 5.78
CA ASN A 186 18.09 6.95 4.39
C ASN A 186 16.96 6.26 3.64
N CYS A 187 15.92 7.02 3.31
CA CYS A 187 14.71 6.53 2.63
C CYS A 187 14.72 6.69 1.10
N ASN A 188 15.88 6.96 0.50
CA ASN A 188 16.01 7.16 -0.96
C ASN A 188 16.63 5.95 -1.68
N THR A 189 16.77 4.81 -1.00
CA THR A 189 17.40 3.61 -1.58
C THR A 189 17.11 2.37 -0.74
N GLY A 190 17.43 1.19 -1.28
CA GLY A 190 17.45 -0.03 -0.46
C GLY A 190 16.06 -0.59 -0.14
N GLY A 191 15.07 -0.31 -0.98
CA GLY A 191 13.75 -0.94 -0.96
C GLY A 191 13.74 -2.37 -1.48
N LYS A 192 12.64 -3.08 -1.20
CA LYS A 192 12.30 -4.37 -1.80
C LYS A 192 11.78 -4.16 -3.21
N VAL A 193 11.02 -3.09 -3.42
CA VAL A 193 10.56 -2.55 -4.71
C VAL A 193 10.76 -1.04 -4.63
N GLY A 194 11.38 -0.42 -5.63
CA GLY A 194 11.64 1.02 -5.58
C GLY A 194 12.64 1.42 -4.49
N ASN A 195 12.32 2.46 -3.73
CA ASN A 195 13.10 2.87 -2.57
C ASN A 195 12.58 2.18 -1.30
N GLY A 196 13.31 2.36 -0.22
CA GLY A 196 12.92 1.93 1.13
C GLY A 196 13.80 2.70 2.11
N CYS A 197 13.73 2.37 3.40
CA CYS A 197 14.62 3.00 4.38
C CYS A 197 15.74 2.05 4.81
N THR A 198 16.98 2.52 4.74
CA THR A 198 18.15 1.83 5.30
C THR A 198 18.53 2.42 6.66
N PHE A 199 18.84 1.54 7.61
CA PHE A 199 19.18 1.85 9.00
C PHE A 199 20.56 1.27 9.36
N ASN A 200 21.37 2.04 10.09
CA ASN A 200 22.76 1.70 10.37
C ASN A 200 23.03 0.84 11.62
N GLY A 201 22.00 0.47 12.39
CA GLY A 201 22.16 -0.32 13.62
C GLY A 201 22.71 0.43 14.83
N ILE A 202 22.89 1.75 14.76
CA ILE A 202 23.57 2.56 15.77
C ILE A 202 22.69 3.71 16.27
N SER A 203 22.06 4.45 15.35
CA SER A 203 21.35 5.71 15.70
C SER A 203 20.12 5.98 14.84
N ASP A 204 19.90 5.19 13.79
CA ASP A 204 18.90 5.50 12.78
C ASP A 204 17.53 4.96 13.18
N PHE A 205 16.50 5.78 13.05
CA PHE A 205 15.11 5.42 13.25
C PHE A 205 14.17 6.41 12.56
N ILE A 206 12.88 6.10 12.54
CA ILE A 206 11.82 7.02 12.16
C ILE A 206 10.94 7.22 13.39
N ASN A 207 10.67 8.49 13.70
CA ASN A 207 9.77 8.86 14.79
C ASN A 207 8.42 9.31 14.22
N VAL A 208 7.33 8.67 14.63
CA VAL A 208 5.96 9.05 14.31
C VAL A 208 5.31 9.53 15.60
N SER A 209 4.97 10.82 15.65
CA SER A 209 4.33 11.39 16.83
C SER A 209 3.00 10.72 17.15
N ASP A 210 2.73 10.50 18.42
CA ASP A 210 1.48 9.88 18.86
C ASP A 210 0.25 10.73 18.49
N PRO A 211 -0.72 10.21 17.72
CA PRO A 211 -1.89 10.97 17.33
C PRO A 211 -2.89 11.10 18.48
N VAL A 212 -3.59 12.24 18.52
CA VAL A 212 -4.72 12.50 19.43
C VAL A 212 -5.90 11.61 19.02
N GLY A 213 -5.87 10.35 19.43
CA GLY A 213 -6.80 9.31 18.99
C GLY A 213 -6.39 7.90 19.38
N GLY A 214 -5.10 7.68 19.69
CA GLY A 214 -4.60 6.37 20.13
C GLY A 214 -4.54 5.35 18.99
N ASP A 215 -4.36 5.79 17.75
CA ASP A 215 -4.30 4.91 16.56
C ASP A 215 -3.26 3.79 16.71
N PHE A 216 -2.21 4.04 17.49
CA PHE A 216 -1.11 3.10 17.75
C PHE A 216 -1.22 2.37 19.08
N ASP A 217 -2.32 2.52 19.84
CA ASP A 217 -2.47 1.83 21.13
C ASP A 217 -2.73 0.33 20.98
N LEU A 218 -3.25 -0.12 19.84
CA LEU A 218 -3.50 -1.54 19.51
C LEU A 218 -4.22 -2.33 20.63
N LEU A 219 -5.17 -1.68 21.32
CA LEU A 219 -5.88 -2.25 22.48
C LEU A 219 -6.71 -3.50 22.13
N ASN A 220 -7.24 -3.55 20.91
CA ASN A 220 -8.12 -4.62 20.44
C ASN A 220 -7.37 -5.54 19.47
N ASP A 221 -8.06 -6.05 18.46
CA ASP A 221 -7.44 -6.78 17.37
C ASP A 221 -6.58 -5.82 16.54
N ALA A 222 -5.44 -6.30 16.05
CA ALA A 222 -4.47 -5.46 15.38
C ALA A 222 -3.61 -6.28 14.42
N THR A 223 -3.00 -5.59 13.45
CA THR A 223 -2.00 -6.19 12.57
C THR A 223 -0.84 -5.23 12.36
N ILE A 224 0.38 -5.76 12.34
CA ILE A 224 1.56 -5.06 11.86
C ILE A 224 2.20 -5.94 10.79
N ALA A 225 2.49 -5.38 9.63
CA ALA A 225 3.19 -6.07 8.54
C ALA A 225 4.25 -5.14 7.94
N LEU A 226 5.39 -5.70 7.54
CA LEU A 226 6.47 -4.95 6.90
C LEU A 226 7.42 -5.86 6.12
N PHE A 227 8.17 -5.27 5.19
CA PHE A 227 9.31 -5.91 4.56
C PHE A 227 10.59 -5.55 5.30
N THR A 228 11.43 -6.55 5.52
CA THR A 228 12.69 -6.39 6.23
C THR A 228 13.81 -7.18 5.57
N LYS A 229 15.01 -6.61 5.61
CA LYS A 229 16.26 -7.26 5.20
C LYS A 229 17.36 -6.86 6.17
N PHE A 230 17.84 -7.81 6.95
CA PHE A 230 18.96 -7.60 7.85
C PHE A 230 20.28 -7.50 7.08
N ASN A 231 21.16 -6.57 7.44
CA ASN A 231 22.52 -6.51 6.86
C ASN A 231 23.40 -7.64 7.38
N THR A 232 23.25 -7.99 8.66
CA THR A 232 23.94 -9.10 9.33
C THR A 232 22.95 -9.85 10.21
N VAL A 233 23.22 -11.12 10.52
CA VAL A 233 22.42 -11.85 11.52
C VAL A 233 22.68 -11.19 12.88
N PRO A 234 21.67 -10.57 13.52
CA PRO A 234 21.95 -9.71 14.66
C PRO A 234 22.40 -10.50 15.89
N PRO A 235 23.45 -10.06 16.61
CA PRO A 235 23.90 -10.70 17.85
C PRO A 235 23.03 -10.30 19.07
N LEU A 236 22.23 -9.26 18.91
CA LEU A 236 21.30 -8.71 19.91
C LEU A 236 19.94 -8.50 19.25
N GLU A 237 18.91 -8.30 20.05
CA GLU A 237 17.57 -7.97 19.55
C GLU A 237 17.57 -6.72 18.65
N LYS A 238 16.66 -6.75 17.68
CA LYS A 238 16.50 -5.73 16.64
C LYS A 238 15.02 -5.40 16.48
N TYR A 239 14.71 -4.13 16.63
CA TYR A 239 13.34 -3.63 16.68
C TYR A 239 12.88 -3.19 15.30
N TRP A 240 11.72 -3.69 14.85
CA TRP A 240 11.11 -3.20 13.63
C TRP A 240 10.19 -2.04 13.93
N VAL A 241 9.21 -2.24 14.82
CA VAL A 241 8.19 -1.25 15.16
C VAL A 241 7.89 -1.33 16.66
N ALA A 242 7.83 -0.20 17.34
CA ALA A 242 7.55 -0.13 18.77
C ALA A 242 6.81 1.16 19.14
N LYS A 243 5.98 1.10 20.17
CA LYS A 243 5.48 2.26 20.91
C LYS A 243 5.93 2.09 22.34
N ASP A 244 6.83 2.95 22.81
CA ASP A 244 7.63 2.70 24.00
C ASP A 244 7.93 3.98 24.80
N GLU A 245 7.47 4.04 26.05
CA GLU A 245 7.72 5.16 26.98
C GLU A 245 9.16 5.18 27.53
N GLY A 246 9.98 4.18 27.22
CA GLY A 246 11.41 4.15 27.52
C GLY A 246 11.88 2.84 28.15
N PRO A 247 13.13 2.77 28.61
CA PRO A 247 13.75 1.49 28.91
C PRO A 247 13.15 0.77 30.14
N GLY A 248 13.21 -0.56 30.14
CA GLY A 248 12.81 -1.39 31.29
C GLY A 248 11.29 -1.48 31.43
N ASN A 249 10.77 -1.25 32.65
CA ASN A 249 9.37 -1.52 33.00
C ASN A 249 8.39 -0.40 32.63
N SER A 250 8.71 0.41 31.64
CA SER A 250 7.79 1.44 31.12
C SER A 250 6.70 0.81 30.26
N LYS A 251 5.59 1.53 30.01
CA LYS A 251 4.54 1.02 29.13
C LYS A 251 5.06 0.91 27.71
N LYS A 252 4.84 -0.24 27.08
CA LYS A 252 5.24 -0.45 25.68
C LYS A 252 4.54 -1.61 25.00
N TRP A 253 4.59 -1.57 23.68
CA TRP A 253 4.57 -2.78 22.87
C TRP A 253 5.68 -2.72 21.83
N ILE A 254 6.25 -3.89 21.48
CA ILE A 254 7.40 -3.99 20.60
C ILE A 254 7.25 -5.22 19.69
N PHE A 255 7.27 -5.02 18.38
CA PHE A 255 7.43 -6.08 17.40
C PHE A 255 8.88 -6.16 16.91
N HIS A 256 9.54 -7.28 17.18
CA HIS A 256 10.98 -7.41 16.98
C HIS A 256 11.44 -8.85 16.71
N TRP A 257 12.71 -9.00 16.34
CA TRP A 257 13.39 -10.29 16.30
C TRP A 257 14.43 -10.39 17.42
N LYS A 258 14.47 -11.54 18.09
CA LYS A 258 15.37 -11.79 19.23
C LYS A 258 16.26 -13.01 19.01
N PRO A 259 17.59 -12.87 19.08
CA PRO A 259 18.52 -13.99 18.87
C PRO A 259 18.50 -15.02 20.00
N GLY A 260 18.15 -14.62 21.23
CA GLY A 260 18.14 -15.53 22.38
C GLY A 260 17.07 -16.62 22.30
N THR A 261 15.91 -16.28 21.72
CA THR A 261 14.77 -17.17 21.51
C THR A 261 14.69 -17.64 20.05
N VAL A 262 15.49 -17.02 19.17
CA VAL A 262 15.54 -17.29 17.73
C VAL A 262 14.13 -17.17 17.14
N ALA A 263 13.42 -16.10 17.48
CA ALA A 263 12.02 -15.94 17.10
C ALA A 263 11.70 -14.46 16.84
N MET A 264 10.66 -14.23 16.04
CA MET A 264 9.90 -12.98 16.08
C MET A 264 9.08 -12.97 17.38
N GLU A 265 9.03 -11.80 18.01
CA GLU A 265 8.36 -11.58 19.29
C GLU A 265 7.45 -10.36 19.23
N PHE A 266 6.28 -10.47 19.84
CA PHE A 266 5.46 -9.32 20.20
C PHE A 266 5.49 -9.17 21.71
N HIS A 267 6.24 -8.18 22.19
CA HIS A 267 6.40 -7.90 23.62
C HIS A 267 5.41 -6.82 24.04
N VAL A 268 4.82 -6.97 25.21
CA VAL A 268 3.96 -5.98 25.86
C VAL A 268 4.39 -5.77 27.31
N HIS A 269 4.33 -4.52 27.75
CA HIS A 269 4.54 -4.14 29.15
C HIS A 269 3.51 -3.09 29.55
N GLY A 270 2.75 -3.36 30.62
CA GLY A 270 1.78 -2.43 31.20
C GLY A 270 2.30 -1.70 32.44
N GLU A 271 1.54 -0.74 32.95
CA GLU A 271 1.90 -0.02 34.19
C GLU A 271 2.02 -1.00 35.37
N GLY A 272 3.21 -1.12 35.97
CA GLY A 272 3.47 -2.02 37.10
C GLY A 272 4.45 -3.15 36.75
N VAL A 273 3.96 -4.40 36.66
CA VAL A 273 4.81 -5.61 36.45
C VAL A 273 4.20 -6.59 35.43
N THR A 274 3.08 -6.27 34.79
CA THR A 274 2.46 -7.18 33.81
C THR A 274 3.21 -7.09 32.50
N GLN A 275 4.03 -8.11 32.23
CA GLN A 275 4.79 -8.26 31.00
C GLN A 275 4.37 -9.56 30.30
N GLY A 276 4.22 -9.51 28.99
CA GLY A 276 3.93 -10.66 28.16
C GLY A 276 4.78 -10.63 26.90
N THR A 277 5.17 -11.80 26.40
CA THR A 277 5.86 -11.91 25.11
C THR A 277 5.26 -13.09 24.37
N ALA A 278 4.56 -12.81 23.27
CA ALA A 278 4.12 -13.82 22.34
C ALA A 278 5.25 -14.12 21.34
N GLN A 279 5.44 -15.39 21.00
CA GLN A 279 6.55 -15.82 20.14
C GLN A 279 6.08 -16.60 18.92
N SER A 280 6.75 -16.36 17.80
CA SER A 280 6.64 -17.19 16.59
C SER A 280 7.35 -18.54 16.74
N SER A 281 7.22 -19.39 15.73
CA SER A 281 8.11 -20.55 15.59
C SER A 281 9.57 -20.10 15.42
N SER A 282 10.53 -20.98 15.75
CA SER A 282 11.95 -20.61 15.64
C SER A 282 12.33 -20.22 14.20
N TRP A 283 12.90 -19.04 14.05
CA TRP A 283 13.31 -18.43 12.79
C TRP A 283 14.66 -17.72 12.93
N THR A 284 15.59 -18.06 12.05
CA THR A 284 16.85 -17.33 11.88
C THR A 284 16.84 -16.65 10.52
N PRO A 285 16.87 -15.31 10.45
CA PRO A 285 16.95 -14.61 9.18
C PRO A 285 18.29 -14.87 8.50
N VAL A 286 18.25 -14.96 7.17
CA VAL A 286 19.47 -14.95 6.35
C VAL A 286 19.83 -13.50 6.04
N ALA A 287 21.07 -13.11 6.35
CA ALA A 287 21.57 -11.77 6.05
C ALA A 287 21.49 -11.46 4.55
N GLY A 288 21.05 -10.24 4.21
CA GLY A 288 20.87 -9.77 2.85
C GLY A 288 19.62 -10.31 2.13
N GLN A 289 18.83 -11.19 2.75
CA GLN A 289 17.58 -11.67 2.19
C GLN A 289 16.40 -10.82 2.67
N TRP A 290 15.51 -10.48 1.74
CA TRP A 290 14.22 -9.85 2.05
C TRP A 290 13.23 -10.89 2.55
N TYR A 291 12.49 -10.49 3.58
CA TYR A 291 11.34 -11.19 4.12
C TYR A 291 10.19 -10.22 4.29
N GLN A 292 8.98 -10.67 4.03
CA GLN A 292 7.80 -10.04 4.63
C GLN A 292 7.57 -10.67 5.99
N VAL A 293 7.43 -9.86 7.03
CA VAL A 293 7.09 -10.31 8.37
C VAL A 293 5.82 -9.63 8.83
N ALA A 294 4.95 -10.38 9.52
CA ALA A 294 3.76 -9.81 10.11
C ALA A 294 3.38 -10.49 11.43
N VAL A 295 2.61 -9.75 12.22
CA VAL A 295 1.94 -10.24 13.43
C VAL A 295 0.49 -9.75 13.42
N THR A 296 -0.44 -10.67 13.65
CA THR A 296 -1.87 -10.38 13.84
C THR A 296 -2.26 -10.74 15.27
N LYS A 297 -3.00 -9.86 15.95
CA LYS A 297 -3.57 -10.09 17.27
C LYS A 297 -5.08 -10.24 17.14
N THR A 298 -5.62 -11.35 17.63
CA THR A 298 -7.06 -11.60 17.78
C THR A 298 -7.34 -11.96 19.23
N SER A 299 -7.96 -11.05 19.98
CA SER A 299 -8.03 -11.11 21.45
C SER A 299 -6.64 -11.33 22.07
N ASP A 300 -6.39 -12.51 22.65
CA ASP A 300 -5.16 -12.89 23.36
C ASP A 300 -4.21 -13.71 22.48
N THR A 301 -4.64 -14.04 21.25
CA THR A 301 -3.88 -14.89 20.32
C THR A 301 -3.12 -14.04 19.33
N TYR A 302 -1.82 -14.31 19.22
CA TYR A 302 -0.92 -13.69 18.27
C TYR A 302 -0.51 -14.73 17.23
N ALA A 303 -0.73 -14.43 15.95
CA ALA A 303 -0.26 -15.24 14.85
C ALA A 303 0.82 -14.48 14.08
N PHE A 304 1.91 -15.16 13.77
CA PHE A 304 3.04 -14.59 13.06
C PHE A 304 3.10 -15.13 11.65
N TYR A 305 3.70 -14.37 10.73
CA TYR A 305 3.79 -14.73 9.32
C TYR A 305 5.18 -14.38 8.77
N VAL A 306 5.65 -15.22 7.85
CA VAL A 306 6.85 -14.96 7.03
C VAL A 306 6.47 -15.21 5.58
N ASP A 307 6.74 -14.23 4.70
CA ASP A 307 6.49 -14.31 3.27
C ASP A 307 5.04 -14.71 2.94
N GLY A 308 4.08 -14.10 3.66
CA GLY A 308 2.66 -14.36 3.49
C GLY A 308 2.17 -15.71 4.04
N VAL A 309 3.01 -16.49 4.70
CA VAL A 309 2.69 -17.83 5.22
C VAL A 309 2.67 -17.84 6.75
N PRO A 310 1.67 -18.47 7.41
CA PRO A 310 1.66 -18.61 8.86
C PRO A 310 2.94 -19.25 9.40
N PHE A 311 3.53 -18.62 10.41
CA PHE A 311 4.83 -18.95 11.01
C PHE A 311 4.74 -19.10 12.55
N GLY A 312 3.66 -19.71 13.02
CA GLY A 312 3.42 -19.99 14.43
C GLY A 312 2.44 -19.03 15.09
N THR A 313 1.96 -19.48 16.24
CA THR A 313 0.94 -18.79 17.04
C THR A 313 1.27 -18.96 18.51
N ASP A 314 0.93 -17.94 19.30
CA ASP A 314 1.06 -17.98 20.75
C ASP A 314 -0.08 -17.22 21.41
N THR A 315 -0.31 -17.47 22.70
CA THR A 315 -1.38 -16.82 23.47
C THR A 315 -0.80 -16.25 24.75
N ILE A 316 -0.94 -14.93 24.92
CA ILE A 316 -0.60 -14.23 26.15
C ILE A 316 -1.84 -13.49 26.66
N THR A 317 -2.02 -13.46 27.99
CA THR A 317 -3.19 -12.80 28.60
C THR A 317 -2.90 -11.34 28.96
N GLU A 318 -1.64 -10.95 28.93
CA GLU A 318 -1.19 -9.57 29.11
C GLU A 318 -1.63 -8.73 27.90
N SER A 319 -2.40 -7.69 28.18
CA SER A 319 -2.94 -6.82 27.15
C SER A 319 -2.00 -5.64 26.88
N VAL A 320 -2.05 -5.12 25.65
CA VAL A 320 -1.47 -3.82 25.33
C VAL A 320 -2.20 -2.75 26.14
N THR A 321 -1.45 -1.85 26.77
CA THR A 321 -2.01 -0.69 27.48
C THR A 321 -1.74 0.58 26.70
N ALA A 322 -2.77 1.42 26.61
CA ALA A 322 -2.64 2.76 26.03
C ALA A 322 -1.52 3.54 26.74
N ASN A 323 -0.76 4.29 25.96
CA ASN A 323 0.34 5.10 26.44
C ASN A 323 0.57 6.28 25.48
N ASP A 324 1.21 7.34 25.97
CA ASP A 324 1.39 8.58 25.20
C ASP A 324 2.75 8.60 24.46
N ALA A 325 3.41 7.44 24.29
CA ALA A 325 4.71 7.38 23.63
C ALA A 325 4.56 7.53 22.11
N ASP A 326 5.55 8.16 21.48
CA ASP A 326 5.64 8.12 20.02
C ASP A 326 5.82 6.69 19.50
N LEU A 327 5.42 6.47 18.25
CA LEU A 327 5.70 5.24 17.52
C LEU A 327 7.08 5.35 16.83
N PHE A 328 7.92 4.34 17.04
CA PHE A 328 9.25 4.25 16.45
C PHE A 328 9.32 3.11 15.44
N ILE A 329 9.95 3.38 14.29
CA ILE A 329 10.35 2.36 13.31
C ILE A 329 11.87 2.27 13.33
N GLY A 330 12.40 1.08 13.61
CA GLY A 330 13.84 0.81 13.68
C GLY A 330 14.48 0.98 15.07
N GLN A 331 13.70 1.28 16.11
CA GLN A 331 14.18 1.46 17.49
C GLN A 331 13.13 1.05 18.54
N ALA A 332 13.62 0.63 19.70
CA ALA A 332 12.90 0.65 20.98
C ALA A 332 13.92 0.87 22.12
N GLU A 333 13.45 1.00 23.36
CA GLU A 333 14.25 1.07 24.60
C GLU A 333 15.23 2.25 24.66
N GLY A 334 14.94 3.34 23.93
CA GLY A 334 15.63 4.63 23.96
C GLY A 334 17.03 4.68 23.34
N THR A 335 17.89 3.66 23.52
CA THR A 335 19.26 3.64 22.94
C THR A 335 19.79 2.25 22.61
N VAL A 336 18.98 1.20 22.81
CA VAL A 336 19.41 -0.18 22.62
C VAL A 336 18.81 -0.73 21.32
N GLY A 337 19.49 -1.69 20.68
CA GLY A 337 18.85 -2.56 19.70
C GLY A 337 18.36 -1.91 18.39
N PHE A 338 18.88 -0.74 17.99
CA PHE A 338 18.63 -0.12 16.68
C PHE A 338 18.73 -1.12 15.53
N PHE A 339 17.83 -1.02 14.57
CA PHE A 339 17.76 -1.90 13.40
C PHE A 339 18.95 -1.69 12.46
N ASP A 340 19.54 -2.78 11.97
CA ASP A 340 20.66 -2.79 11.02
C ASP A 340 20.23 -3.52 9.74
N GLY A 341 19.82 -2.75 8.73
CA GLY A 341 19.23 -3.31 7.53
C GLY A 341 18.36 -2.35 6.75
N SER A 342 17.47 -2.93 5.93
CA SER A 342 16.42 -2.22 5.22
C SER A 342 15.04 -2.57 5.78
N ILE A 343 14.16 -1.57 5.91
CA ILE A 343 12.72 -1.75 6.13
C ILE A 343 12.00 -1.07 4.98
N ASP A 344 10.94 -1.70 4.52
CA ASP A 344 10.12 -1.23 3.41
C ASP A 344 8.65 -1.61 3.64
N HIS A 345 7.72 -0.85 3.05
CA HIS A 345 6.27 -1.10 3.07
C HIS A 345 5.76 -1.48 4.47
N VAL A 346 5.74 -0.53 5.40
CA VAL A 346 5.20 -0.77 6.76
C VAL A 346 3.70 -0.50 6.74
N GLY A 347 2.90 -1.42 7.27
CA GLY A 347 1.47 -1.26 7.47
C GLY A 347 1.06 -1.60 8.90
N ILE A 348 0.13 -0.82 9.45
CA ILE A 348 -0.45 -1.01 10.79
C ILE A 348 -1.97 -0.93 10.67
N TRP A 349 -2.68 -1.95 11.16
CA TRP A 349 -4.14 -2.02 11.15
C TRP A 349 -4.70 -2.14 12.57
N ASN A 350 -5.86 -1.54 12.80
CA ASN A 350 -6.66 -1.68 14.03
C ASN A 350 -7.65 -2.87 13.97
N ARG A 351 -7.33 -3.87 13.15
CA ARG A 351 -8.00 -5.17 13.05
C ARG A 351 -6.99 -6.27 12.78
N ALA A 352 -7.38 -7.50 13.08
CA ALA A 352 -6.64 -8.68 12.62
C ALA A 352 -6.91 -8.90 11.12
N LEU A 353 -5.86 -8.89 10.31
CA LEU A 353 -5.91 -9.41 8.95
C LEU A 353 -6.00 -10.94 8.99
N SER A 354 -6.76 -11.51 8.06
CA SER A 354 -6.78 -12.95 7.82
C SER A 354 -5.48 -13.41 7.16
N ALA A 355 -5.22 -14.72 7.19
CA ALA A 355 -4.03 -15.29 6.52
C ALA A 355 -4.04 -15.02 5.01
N ASP A 356 -5.20 -15.02 4.37
CA ASP A 356 -5.34 -14.70 2.95
C ASP A 356 -5.02 -13.22 2.69
N GLU A 357 -5.49 -12.30 3.52
CA GLU A 357 -5.14 -10.88 3.44
C GLU A 357 -3.64 -10.62 3.65
N ILE A 358 -3.00 -11.30 4.61
CA ILE A 358 -1.54 -11.22 4.78
C ILE A 358 -0.82 -11.75 3.54
N LYS A 359 -1.31 -12.83 2.94
CA LYS A 359 -0.75 -13.37 1.71
C LYS A 359 -0.94 -12.44 0.52
N GLU A 360 -2.11 -11.82 0.39
CA GLU A 360 -2.38 -10.80 -0.62
C GLU A 360 -1.44 -9.60 -0.44
N TYR A 361 -1.26 -9.11 0.79
CA TYR A 361 -0.31 -8.05 1.10
C TYR A 361 1.11 -8.38 0.62
N TYR A 362 1.57 -9.61 0.86
CA TYR A 362 2.89 -10.09 0.44
C TYR A 362 3.01 -10.25 -1.08
N ASP A 363 2.03 -10.89 -1.73
CA ASP A 363 2.07 -11.12 -3.17
C ASP A 363 1.95 -9.83 -3.95
N ALA A 364 1.31 -8.83 -3.35
CA ALA A 364 1.16 -7.54 -3.94
C ALA A 364 2.52 -6.83 -4.05
N THR A 365 3.25 -6.75 -2.96
CA THR A 365 4.50 -6.00 -2.82
C THR A 365 5.75 -6.73 -3.34
N LYS A 366 5.56 -7.70 -4.26
CA LYS A 366 6.61 -8.57 -4.81
C LYS A 366 7.46 -7.99 -5.93
#